data_AF-A0A9P5P4H9-F1
#
_entry.id   AF-A0A9P5P4H9-F1
#
_cell.length_a   1.000
_cell.length_b   1.000
_cell.length_c   1.000
_cell.angle_alpha   90.00
_cell.angle_beta   90.00
_cell.angle_gamma   90.00
#
_symmetry.space_group_name_H-M   'P 1'
#
loop_
_entity.id
_entity.type
_entity.pdbx_description
1 polymer ?
#
loop_
_entity_poly.entity_id
_entity_poly.type
_entity_poly.pdbx_seq_one_letter_code
_entity_poly.pdbx_strand_id
1 'polypeptide(L)'
;MFRSLAAQKSLPVRRYLATHASIPSASTAITRHDWTRHEIQDLKFQSPNKIQLCTLMNIKTGGCTEDCSYCSQSSRYSTPTKASTITGD
;
A
#
# COMPACT_ATOMS: atom_id res chain seq x y z
N MET A 1 7.13 -22.69 53.44
CA MET A 1 8.02 -22.19 52.38
C MET A 1 7.16 -21.50 51.34
N PHE A 2 7.01 -20.18 51.40
CA PHE A 2 6.24 -19.41 50.41
C PHE A 2 7.24 -18.62 49.57
N ARG A 3 7.41 -19.00 48.31
CA ARG A 3 8.17 -18.21 47.34
C ARG A 3 7.18 -17.39 46.52
N SER A 4 7.09 -16.11 46.90
CA SER A 4 6.42 -15.05 46.15
C SER A 4 7.12 -14.85 44.81
N LEU A 5 6.39 -14.90 43.70
CA LEU A 5 6.89 -14.54 42.37
C LEU A 5 6.25 -13.21 41.97
N ALA A 6 7.13 -12.25 41.70
CA ALA A 6 6.84 -10.83 41.55
C ALA A 6 5.97 -10.50 40.33
N ALA A 7 5.28 -9.36 40.46
CA ALA A 7 4.42 -8.72 39.48
C ALA A 7 4.99 -8.64 38.06
N GLN A 8 4.18 -9.03 37.08
CA GLN A 8 4.44 -8.81 35.65
C GLN A 8 4.47 -7.31 35.38
N LYS A 9 5.67 -6.77 35.16
CA LYS A 9 5.84 -5.37 34.72
C LYS A 9 5.31 -5.25 33.30
N SER A 10 4.26 -4.44 33.14
CA SER A 10 3.74 -3.98 31.86
C SER A 10 4.87 -3.39 31.01
N LEU A 11 5.23 -4.05 29.91
CA LEU A 11 6.15 -3.51 28.93
C LEU A 11 5.50 -2.30 28.26
N PRO A 12 6.15 -1.13 28.20
CA PRO A 12 5.56 0.03 27.55
C PRO A 12 5.49 -0.22 26.04
N VAL A 13 4.26 -0.25 25.50
CA VAL A 13 4.03 -0.25 24.06
C VAL A 13 4.48 1.12 23.53
N ARG A 14 5.75 1.19 23.11
CA ARG A 14 6.32 2.39 22.52
C ARG A 14 5.79 2.51 21.10
N ARG A 15 4.81 3.41 20.90
CA ARG A 15 4.37 3.86 19.57
C ARG A 15 5.54 4.56 18.90
N TYR A 16 6.32 3.82 18.12
CA TYR A 16 7.33 4.41 17.26
C TYR A 16 6.61 5.09 16.09
N LEU A 17 6.65 6.42 16.05
CA LEU A 17 6.32 7.19 14.85
C LEU A 17 7.32 6.79 13.76
N ALA A 18 6.82 6.60 12.53
CA ALA A 18 7.58 6.12 11.37
C ALA A 18 8.63 7.13 10.83
N THR A 19 9.10 8.07 11.65
CA THR A 19 10.06 9.12 11.27
C THR A 19 11.53 8.72 11.45
N HIS A 20 11.81 7.53 11.98
CA HIS A 20 13.17 6.99 12.10
C HIS A 20 13.42 5.72 11.28
N ALA A 21 12.57 5.42 10.30
CA ALA A 21 12.96 4.46 9.28
C ALA A 21 14.11 5.10 8.49
N SER A 22 15.33 4.62 8.72
CA SER A 22 16.50 4.96 7.90
C SER A 22 16.09 4.74 6.44
N ILE A 23 16.00 5.83 5.67
CA ILE A 23 15.78 5.74 4.23
C ILE A 23 16.96 4.93 3.70
N PRO A 24 16.77 3.71 3.17
CA PRO A 24 17.85 3.06 2.46
C PRO A 24 18.26 4.02 1.34
N SER A 25 19.53 4.43 1.37
CA SER A 25 20.19 5.22 0.33
C SER A 25 19.66 4.77 -1.02
N ALA A 26 19.16 5.72 -1.81
CA ALA A 26 18.50 5.52 -3.09
C ALA A 26 19.20 4.43 -3.91
N SER A 27 18.78 3.18 -3.72
CA SER A 27 19.08 2.14 -4.68
C SER A 27 18.29 2.59 -5.89
N THR A 28 19.01 2.90 -6.96
CA THR A 28 18.38 3.07 -8.27
C THR A 28 17.63 1.77 -8.50
N ALA A 29 16.32 1.76 -8.25
CA ALA A 29 15.49 0.60 -8.46
C ALA A 29 15.38 0.45 -9.97
N ILE A 30 16.42 -0.13 -10.58
CA ILE A 30 16.46 -0.48 -11.98
C ILE A 30 15.29 -1.43 -12.19
N THR A 31 14.35 -1.02 -13.04
CA THR A 31 13.25 -1.89 -13.42
C THR A 31 13.84 -3.08 -14.18
N ARG A 32 13.81 -4.27 -13.58
CA ARG A 32 14.25 -5.51 -14.25
C ARG A 32 13.24 -5.88 -15.32
N HIS A 33 13.68 -5.91 -16.58
CA HIS A 33 12.87 -6.28 -17.74
C HIS A 33 13.18 -7.70 -18.26
N ASP A 34 14.03 -8.45 -17.57
CA ASP A 34 14.70 -9.67 -18.05
C ASP A 34 14.32 -10.94 -17.26
N TRP A 35 13.05 -11.06 -16.85
CA TRP A 35 12.60 -12.19 -16.04
C TRP A 35 12.69 -13.52 -16.82
N THR A 36 13.40 -14.49 -16.24
CA THR A 36 13.46 -15.85 -16.78
C THR A 36 12.21 -16.65 -16.39
N ARG A 37 11.88 -17.68 -17.19
CA ARG A 37 10.76 -18.59 -16.90
C ARG A 37 10.90 -19.28 -15.53
N HIS A 38 12.13 -19.63 -15.15
CA HIS A 38 12.43 -20.28 -13.87
C HIS A 38 12.17 -19.32 -12.70
N GLU A 39 12.62 -18.08 -12.78
CA GLU A 39 12.33 -17.06 -11.76
C GLU A 39 10.83 -16.80 -11.62
N ILE A 40 10.09 -16.80 -12.73
CA ILE A 40 8.63 -16.69 -12.71
C ILE A 40 8.01 -17.91 -12.02
N GLN A 41 8.48 -19.12 -12.32
CA GLN A 41 7.98 -20.36 -11.70
C GLN A 41 8.12 -20.37 -10.17
N ASP A 42 9.19 -19.75 -9.65
CA ASP A 42 9.45 -19.60 -8.21
C ASP A 42 8.53 -18.57 -7.53
N LEU A 43 7.82 -17.74 -8.31
CA LEU A 43 6.79 -16.87 -7.76
C LEU A 43 5.61 -17.71 -7.27
N LYS A 44 5.13 -17.36 -6.08
CA LYS A 44 3.99 -18.02 -5.46
C LYS A 44 2.69 -17.60 -6.13
N PHE A 45 2.34 -18.26 -7.24
CA PHE A 45 1.05 -18.11 -7.90
C PHE A 45 -0.07 -18.85 -7.14
N GLN A 46 -1.28 -18.31 -7.20
CA GLN A 46 -2.46 -19.00 -6.73
C GLN A 46 -2.89 -20.06 -7.75
N SER A 47 -3.62 -21.08 -7.27
CA SER A 47 -4.13 -22.16 -8.11
C SER A 47 -4.90 -21.61 -9.32
N PRO A 48 -4.73 -22.18 -10.54
CA PRO A 48 -5.35 -21.68 -11.76
C PRO A 48 -6.89 -21.73 -11.73
N ASN A 49 -7.45 -22.54 -10.83
CA ASN A 49 -8.90 -22.70 -10.66
C ASN A 49 -9.45 -21.86 -9.51
N LYS A 50 -8.72 -20.82 -9.06
CA LYS A 50 -9.12 -19.91 -7.99
C LYS A 50 -9.16 -18.47 -8.52
N ILE A 51 -10.21 -17.76 -8.14
CA ILE A 51 -10.34 -16.33 -8.42
C ILE A 51 -9.67 -15.56 -7.29
N GLN A 52 -8.77 -14.63 -7.63
CA GLN A 52 -8.21 -13.70 -6.66
C GLN A 52 -9.21 -12.57 -6.39
N LEU A 53 -9.58 -12.37 -5.13
CA LEU A 53 -10.47 -11.29 -4.71
C LEU A 53 -9.65 -10.12 -4.15
N CYS A 54 -9.91 -8.92 -4.66
CA CYS A 54 -9.31 -7.68 -4.18
C CYS A 54 -10.41 -6.62 -4.01
N THR A 55 -10.31 -5.82 -2.96
CA THR A 55 -11.17 -4.65 -2.76
C THR A 55 -10.35 -3.40 -3.04
N LEU A 56 -10.84 -2.58 -3.97
CA LEU A 56 -10.29 -1.25 -4.23
C LEU A 56 -11.11 -0.23 -3.44
N MET A 57 -10.43 0.77 -2.87
CA MET A 57 -11.07 1.91 -2.21
C MET A 57 -10.57 3.20 -2.84
N ASN A 58 -11.50 4.10 -3.21
CA ASN A 58 -11.14 5.40 -3.73
C ASN A 58 -11.06 6.43 -2.60
N ILE A 59 -9.86 6.64 -2.08
CA ILE A 59 -9.62 7.53 -0.92
C ILE A 59 -9.88 9.00 -1.27
N LYS A 60 -9.67 9.41 -2.53
CA LYS A 60 -9.93 10.77 -3.02
C LYS A 60 -10.47 10.69 -4.44
N THR A 61 -11.65 11.24 -4.67
CA THR A 61 -12.28 11.22 -5.99
C THR A 61 -12.10 12.56 -6.71
N GLY A 62 -11.77 12.51 -8.00
CA GLY A 62 -11.73 13.66 -8.90
C GLY A 62 -10.54 14.60 -8.68
N GLY A 63 -10.42 15.60 -9.58
CA GLY A 63 -9.39 16.63 -9.49
C GLY A 63 -7.96 16.13 -9.75
N CYS A 64 -7.80 15.05 -10.51
CA CYS A 64 -6.46 14.55 -10.88
C CYS A 64 -5.77 15.54 -11.83
N THR A 65 -4.48 15.80 -11.62
CA THR A 65 -3.71 16.80 -12.38
C THR A 65 -3.15 16.28 -13.70
N GLU A 66 -3.13 14.95 -13.87
CA GLU A 66 -2.68 14.24 -15.06
C GLU A 66 -3.66 14.42 -16.23
N ASP A 67 -3.16 14.33 -17.45
CA ASP A 67 -3.88 14.55 -18.72
C ASP A 67 -4.24 13.24 -19.44
N CYS A 68 -4.46 12.16 -18.67
CA CYS A 68 -4.93 10.89 -19.21
C CYS A 68 -6.30 11.06 -19.89
N SER A 69 -6.33 10.99 -21.22
CA SER A 69 -7.54 11.25 -22.05
C SER A 69 -8.73 10.33 -21.75
N TYR A 70 -8.47 9.17 -21.16
CA TYR A 70 -9.48 8.18 -20.76
C TYR A 70 -9.87 8.29 -19.27
N CYS A 71 -9.16 9.08 -18.48
CA CYS A 71 -9.38 9.15 -17.03
C CYS A 71 -10.55 10.09 -16.71
N SER A 72 -11.64 9.54 -16.19
CA SER A 72 -12.79 10.34 -15.77
C SER A 72 -12.49 11.28 -14.60
N GLN A 73 -11.38 11.09 -13.90
CA GLN A 73 -10.98 11.92 -12.76
C GLN A 73 -10.03 13.07 -13.14
N SER A 74 -9.57 13.12 -14.39
CA SER A 74 -8.68 14.18 -14.87
C SER A 74 -9.39 15.54 -14.85
N SER A 75 -8.73 16.53 -14.26
CA SER A 75 -9.16 17.93 -14.26
C SER A 75 -8.92 18.64 -15.60
N ARG A 76 -8.23 17.99 -16.55
CA ARG A 76 -7.93 18.56 -17.86
C ARG A 76 -9.10 18.45 -18.84
N TYR A 77 -10.08 17.61 -18.53
CA TYR A 77 -11.23 17.32 -19.39
C TYR A 77 -12.55 17.57 -18.67
N SER A 78 -13.61 17.81 -19.44
CA SER A 78 -14.97 17.90 -18.90
C SER A 78 -15.51 16.49 -18.65
N THR A 79 -15.65 16.12 -17.38
CA THR A 79 -16.15 14.80 -16.98
C THR A 79 -17.29 14.93 -15.96
N PRO A 80 -18.15 13.91 -15.81
CA PRO A 80 -19.20 13.91 -14.78
C PRO A 80 -18.68 13.74 -13.34
N THR A 81 -17.41 13.38 -13.15
CA THR A 81 -16.85 13.05 -11.84
C THR A 81 -16.53 14.31 -11.04
N LYS A 82 -17.21 14.50 -9.90
CA LYS A 82 -16.96 15.63 -8.99
C LYS A 82 -15.78 15.37 -8.06
N ALA A 83 -15.04 16.41 -7.74
CA ALA A 83 -13.96 16.33 -6.76
C ALA A 83 -14.53 16.24 -5.33
N SER A 84 -14.05 15.29 -4.55
CA SER A 84 -14.38 15.16 -3.12
C SER A 84 -13.11 15.24 -2.25
N THR A 85 -13.26 15.77 -1.04
CA THR A 85 -12.17 15.80 -0.05
C THR A 85 -12.14 14.52 0.78
N ILE A 86 -10.99 14.23 1.38
CA ILE A 86 -10.80 13.08 2.28
C ILE A 86 -11.62 13.20 3.58
N THR A 87 -11.97 14.42 3.97
CA THR A 87 -12.92 14.64 5.07
C THR A 87 -14.29 14.20 4.55
N GLY A 88 -14.76 13.06 5.05
CA GLY A 88 -16.06 12.50 4.71
C GLY A 88 -17.17 13.51 4.95
N ASP A 89 -18.13 13.52 4.03
CA ASP A 89 -19.46 14.05 4.29
C ASP A 89 -20.12 13.31 5.47
#